data_AF-A0A0U3AT33-F1
#
_entry.id   AF-A0A0U3AT33-F1
#
_cell.length_a   1.000
_cell.length_b   1.000
_cell.length_c   1.000
_cell.angle_alpha   90.00
_cell.angle_beta   90.00
_cell.angle_gamma   90.00
#
_symmetry.space_group_name_H-M   'P 1'
#
loop_
_entity.id
_entity.type
_entity.pdbx_description
1 polymer ?
#
loop_
_entity_poly.entity_id
_entity_poly.type
_entity_poly.pdbx_seq_one_letter_code
_entity_poly.pdbx_strand_id
1 'polypeptide(L)'
;SEGGHADFAPQSDVEVELLKYLRGKFNGHVSYERVLSGPGYMNVYEFLRDRGYHPETPALKEKLAAGEPSVVITQLGLKGEDPLCVATNDLFCTIYGAEAGNMALKCVAVGGVYVGGGIAPKMLAALQKGGFLHGFTDKGRFTNFMKSLPVFVSLNTRAPLIGAAHYAANLS
;
A
#
# COMPACT_ATOMS: atom_id res chain seq x y z
N SER A 1 10.38 -12.33 9.48
CA SER A 1 9.18 -12.93 8.86
C SER A 1 9.07 -12.35 7.48
N GLU A 2 8.81 -13.17 6.48
CA GLU A 2 8.88 -12.83 5.05
C GLU A 2 7.49 -12.62 4.43
N GLY A 3 6.49 -12.21 5.23
CA GLY A 3 5.08 -12.17 4.81
C GLY A 3 4.80 -11.29 3.57
N GLY A 4 5.61 -10.25 3.33
CA GLY A 4 5.48 -9.41 2.13
C GLY A 4 5.82 -10.13 0.82
N HIS A 5 6.49 -11.28 0.89
CA HIS A 5 6.78 -12.14 -0.25
C HIS A 5 5.66 -13.15 -0.55
N ALA A 6 4.57 -13.15 0.20
CA ALA A 6 3.38 -13.95 -0.13
C ALA A 6 2.68 -13.42 -1.38
N ASP A 7 1.91 -14.29 -2.03
CA ASP A 7 1.18 -14.01 -3.26
C ASP A 7 0.25 -12.79 -3.12
N PHE A 8 0.26 -11.90 -4.12
CA PHE A 8 -0.72 -10.82 -4.23
C PHE A 8 -2.11 -11.41 -4.53
N ALA A 9 -3.09 -11.13 -3.66
CA ALA A 9 -4.48 -11.59 -3.80
C ALA A 9 -5.39 -10.42 -4.25
N PRO A 10 -5.67 -10.27 -5.56
CA PRO A 10 -6.52 -9.19 -6.08
C PRO A 10 -7.98 -9.36 -5.62
N GLN A 11 -8.67 -8.25 -5.34
CA GLN A 11 -10.07 -8.22 -4.87
C GLN A 11 -11.03 -7.49 -5.82
N SER A 12 -10.54 -6.93 -6.93
CA SER A 12 -11.33 -6.23 -7.94
C SER A 12 -10.82 -6.53 -9.35
N ASP A 13 -11.63 -6.23 -10.37
CA ASP A 13 -11.22 -6.42 -11.77
C ASP A 13 -9.95 -5.61 -12.12
N VAL A 14 -9.85 -4.38 -11.62
CA VAL A 14 -8.65 -3.53 -11.77
C VAL A 14 -7.42 -4.18 -11.13
N GLU A 15 -7.57 -4.76 -9.94
CA GLU A 15 -6.47 -5.48 -9.28
C GLU A 15 -6.10 -6.78 -10.01
N VAL A 16 -7.06 -7.47 -10.62
CA VAL A 16 -6.80 -8.64 -11.48
C VAL A 16 -6.00 -8.23 -12.72
N GLU A 17 -6.31 -7.08 -13.32
CA GLU A 17 -5.53 -6.52 -14.42
C GLU A 17 -4.12 -6.10 -13.98
N LEU A 18 -3.98 -5.51 -12.78
CA LEU A 18 -2.69 -5.20 -12.18
C LEU A 18 -1.85 -6.47 -11.99
N LEU A 19 -2.45 -7.54 -11.46
CA LEU A 19 -1.78 -8.84 -11.32
C LEU A 19 -1.28 -9.35 -12.67
N LYS A 20 -2.12 -9.31 -13.72
CA LYS A 20 -1.73 -9.73 -15.08
C LYS A 20 -0.59 -8.87 -15.63
N TYR A 21 -0.65 -7.56 -15.44
CA TYR A 21 0.39 -6.62 -15.86
C TYR A 21 1.73 -6.93 -15.18
N LEU A 22 1.72 -7.09 -13.85
CA LEU A 22 2.95 -7.37 -13.08
C LEU A 22 3.51 -8.76 -13.35
N ARG A 23 2.65 -9.75 -13.58
CA ARG A 23 3.08 -11.10 -13.97
C ARG A 23 3.84 -11.10 -15.30
N GLY A 24 3.39 -10.29 -16.26
CA GLY A 24 4.12 -10.04 -17.50
C GLY A 24 5.44 -9.29 -17.28
N LYS A 25 5.45 -8.28 -16.40
CA LYS A 25 6.64 -7.48 -16.09
C LYS A 25 7.75 -8.28 -15.37
N PHE A 26 7.37 -9.16 -14.45
CA PHE A 26 8.32 -9.93 -13.61
C PHE A 26 8.50 -11.38 -14.06
N ASN A 27 7.89 -11.78 -15.18
CA ASN A 27 7.95 -13.15 -15.72
C ASN A 27 7.56 -14.24 -14.70
N GLY A 28 6.53 -14.00 -13.88
CA GLY A 28 6.08 -15.00 -12.90
C GLY A 28 5.43 -14.43 -11.65
N HIS A 29 5.91 -14.89 -10.50
CA HIS A 29 5.32 -14.62 -9.19
C HIS A 29 5.23 -13.11 -8.89
N VAL A 30 4.06 -12.69 -8.41
CA VAL A 30 3.77 -11.32 -7.98
C VAL A 30 3.43 -11.37 -6.50
N SER A 31 4.38 -10.96 -5.66
CA SER A 31 4.16 -10.84 -4.23
C SER A 31 3.50 -9.51 -3.87
N TYR A 32 3.00 -9.41 -2.64
CA TYR A 32 2.58 -8.11 -2.09
C TYR A 32 3.69 -7.07 -2.14
N GLU A 33 4.96 -7.42 -1.96
CA GLU A 33 6.07 -6.46 -2.07
C GLU A 33 6.21 -5.85 -3.49
N ARG A 34 5.77 -6.55 -4.54
CA ARG A 34 5.74 -5.98 -5.91
C ARG A 34 4.69 -4.89 -6.08
N VAL A 35 3.80 -4.72 -5.11
CA VAL A 35 2.74 -3.71 -5.08
C VAL A 35 2.93 -2.73 -3.92
N LEU A 36 3.13 -3.23 -2.69
CA LEU A 36 3.20 -2.50 -1.42
C LEU A 36 4.64 -2.20 -0.98
N SER A 37 5.42 -1.59 -1.88
CA SER A 37 6.77 -1.10 -1.61
C SER A 37 7.00 0.22 -2.34
N GLY A 38 8.17 0.87 -2.16
CA GLY A 38 8.50 2.08 -2.90
C GLY A 38 8.50 1.83 -4.42
N PRO A 39 9.21 0.80 -4.90
CA PRO A 39 9.11 0.36 -6.29
C PRO A 39 7.71 -0.15 -6.67
N GLY A 40 7.01 -0.82 -5.74
CA GLY A 40 5.65 -1.30 -5.97
C GLY A 40 4.63 -0.18 -6.20
N TYR A 41 4.77 0.94 -5.51
CA TYR A 41 3.95 2.13 -5.73
C TYR A 41 4.10 2.67 -7.16
N MET A 42 5.33 2.70 -7.67
CA MET A 42 5.58 3.05 -9.07
C MET A 42 5.02 2.02 -10.04
N ASN A 43 5.04 0.73 -9.71
CA ASN A 43 4.40 -0.30 -10.53
C ASN A 43 2.89 -0.07 -10.66
N VAL A 44 2.21 0.40 -9.60
CA VAL A 44 0.77 0.75 -9.65
C VAL A 44 0.54 1.94 -10.57
N TYR A 45 1.36 2.99 -10.45
CA TYR A 45 1.30 4.16 -11.32
C TYR A 45 1.48 3.79 -12.80
N GLU A 46 2.54 3.05 -13.10
CA GLU A 46 2.87 2.60 -14.46
C GLU A 46 1.77 1.72 -15.05
N PHE A 47 1.20 0.80 -14.26
CA PHE A 47 0.06 -0.01 -14.67
C PHE A 47 -1.13 0.87 -15.12
N LEU A 48 -1.55 1.82 -14.28
CA LEU A 48 -2.69 2.68 -14.58
C LEU A 48 -2.44 3.54 -15.82
N ARG A 49 -1.22 4.07 -15.97
CA ARG A 49 -0.78 4.82 -17.14
C ARG A 49 -0.80 3.96 -18.41
N ASP A 50 -0.13 2.82 -18.38
CA ASP A 50 0.11 1.97 -19.55
C ASP A 50 -1.18 1.29 -20.04
N ARG A 51 -2.14 1.05 -19.13
CA ARG A 51 -3.48 0.54 -19.46
C ARG A 51 -4.48 1.63 -19.85
N GLY A 52 -4.08 2.90 -19.79
CA GLY A 52 -4.91 4.01 -20.23
C GLY A 52 -6.09 4.33 -19.31
N TYR A 53 -6.01 4.00 -18.01
CA TYR A 53 -7.02 4.41 -17.03
C TYR A 53 -7.11 5.94 -16.97
N HIS A 54 -5.96 6.62 -16.98
CA HIS A 54 -5.82 8.07 -17.10
C HIS A 54 -4.55 8.43 -17.87
N PRO A 55 -4.56 9.50 -18.68
CA PRO A 55 -3.37 9.91 -19.44
C PRO A 55 -2.32 10.56 -18.53
N GLU A 56 -1.04 10.23 -18.73
CA GLU A 56 0.06 11.03 -18.21
C GLU A 56 0.20 12.29 -19.07
N THR A 57 -0.22 13.44 -18.54
CA THR A 57 -0.13 14.71 -19.27
C THR A 57 1.31 15.18 -19.41
N PRO A 58 1.66 15.98 -20.43
CA PRO A 58 3.00 16.57 -20.55
C PRO A 58 3.43 17.34 -19.29
N ALA A 59 2.50 18.06 -18.68
CA ALA A 59 2.75 18.81 -17.44
C ALA A 59 3.02 17.88 -16.24
N LEU A 60 2.31 16.76 -16.12
CA LEU A 60 2.61 15.75 -15.10
C LEU A 60 4.00 15.16 -15.34
N LYS A 61 4.32 14.78 -16.58
CA LYS A 61 5.61 14.22 -16.95
C LYS A 61 6.78 15.14 -16.61
N GLU A 62 6.64 16.44 -16.86
CA GLU A 62 7.64 17.46 -16.49
C GLU A 62 7.82 17.54 -14.96
N LYS A 63 6.72 17.58 -14.20
CA LYS A 63 6.77 17.58 -12.72
C LYS A 63 7.45 16.34 -12.17
N LEU A 64 7.18 15.16 -12.74
CA LEU A 64 7.81 13.90 -12.34
C LEU A 64 9.31 13.88 -12.64
N ALA A 65 9.73 14.48 -13.76
CA ALA A 65 11.14 14.59 -14.11
C ALA A 65 11.91 15.59 -13.23
N ALA A 66 11.23 16.63 -12.72
CA ALA A 66 11.84 17.68 -11.91
C ALA A 66 11.92 17.33 -10.40
N GLY A 67 11.23 16.30 -9.93
CA GLY A 67 11.12 15.95 -8.52
C GLY A 67 11.32 14.46 -8.25
N GLU A 68 11.06 14.05 -7.00
CA GLU A 68 10.97 12.62 -6.68
C GLU A 68 9.58 12.10 -7.10
N PRO A 69 9.46 11.17 -8.06
CA PRO A 69 8.17 10.77 -8.62
C PRO A 69 7.14 10.34 -7.57
N SER A 70 7.56 9.54 -6.58
CA SER A 70 6.63 9.03 -5.56
C SER A 70 6.00 10.15 -4.72
N VAL A 71 6.78 11.19 -4.40
CA VAL A 71 6.32 12.37 -3.65
C VAL A 71 5.39 13.21 -4.50
N VAL A 72 5.74 13.46 -5.77
CA VAL A 72 4.91 14.22 -6.71
C VAL A 72 3.54 13.54 -6.88
N ILE A 73 3.52 12.24 -7.18
CA ILE A 73 2.29 11.46 -7.35
C ILE A 73 1.45 11.52 -6.08
N THR A 74 2.07 11.28 -4.92
CA THR A 74 1.35 11.31 -3.63
C THR A 74 0.71 12.68 -3.39
N GLN A 75 1.46 13.77 -3.59
CA GLN A 75 0.97 15.14 -3.35
C GLN A 75 -0.14 15.55 -4.31
N LEU A 76 0.02 15.30 -5.61
CA LEU A 76 -1.01 15.65 -6.60
C LEU A 76 -2.29 14.84 -6.38
N GLY A 77 -2.16 13.54 -6.09
CA GLY A 77 -3.31 12.68 -5.77
C GLY A 77 -4.00 13.07 -4.46
N LEU A 78 -3.25 13.55 -3.45
CA LEU A 78 -3.83 14.06 -2.21
C LEU A 78 -4.65 15.31 -2.44
N LYS A 79 -4.18 16.23 -3.29
CA LYS A 79 -4.87 17.47 -3.62
C LYS A 79 -5.99 17.30 -4.66
N GLY A 80 -6.07 16.14 -5.32
CA GLY A 80 -7.02 15.92 -6.41
C GLY A 80 -6.67 16.67 -7.69
N GLU A 81 -5.40 17.05 -7.86
CA GLU A 81 -4.94 17.90 -8.98
C GLU A 81 -4.63 17.09 -10.25
N ASP A 82 -4.47 15.77 -10.15
CA ASP A 82 -4.22 14.89 -11.29
C ASP A 82 -4.95 13.54 -11.12
N PRO A 83 -5.83 13.14 -12.06
CA PRO A 83 -6.61 11.90 -11.96
C PRO A 83 -5.78 10.62 -11.91
N LEU A 84 -4.64 10.54 -12.63
CA LEU A 84 -3.77 9.37 -12.60
C LEU A 84 -3.11 9.24 -11.22
N CYS A 85 -2.68 10.35 -10.65
CA CYS A 85 -2.13 10.38 -9.29
C CYS A 85 -3.18 10.04 -8.22
N VAL A 86 -4.42 10.53 -8.36
CA VAL A 86 -5.53 10.14 -7.47
C VAL A 86 -5.78 8.64 -7.53
N ALA A 87 -5.96 8.09 -8.73
CA ALA A 87 -6.21 6.66 -8.94
C ALA A 87 -5.06 5.79 -8.38
N THR A 88 -3.82 6.26 -8.53
CA THR A 88 -2.65 5.56 -7.97
C THR A 88 -2.68 5.51 -6.44
N ASN A 89 -2.94 6.65 -5.78
CA ASN A 89 -3.08 6.70 -4.32
C ASN A 89 -4.20 5.79 -3.83
N ASP A 90 -5.37 5.85 -4.45
CA ASP A 90 -6.56 5.14 -4.01
C ASP A 90 -6.39 3.63 -4.16
N LEU A 91 -5.89 3.16 -5.31
CA LEU A 91 -5.63 1.74 -5.55
C LEU A 91 -4.55 1.20 -4.60
N PHE A 92 -3.45 1.94 -4.43
CA PHE A 92 -2.38 1.53 -3.51
C PHE A 92 -2.88 1.45 -2.06
N CYS A 93 -3.60 2.46 -1.58
CA CYS A 93 -4.13 2.47 -0.21
C CYS A 93 -5.14 1.35 0.02
N THR A 94 -6.00 1.06 -0.96
CA THR A 94 -6.99 -0.02 -0.86
C THR A 94 -6.32 -1.39 -0.79
N ILE A 95 -5.33 -1.65 -1.65
CA ILE A 95 -4.56 -2.91 -1.61
C ILE A 95 -3.78 -3.04 -0.29
N TYR A 96 -3.23 -1.94 0.21
CA TYR A 96 -2.52 -1.93 1.50
C TYR A 96 -3.46 -2.31 2.64
N GLY A 97 -4.65 -1.72 2.66
CA GLY A 97 -5.72 -2.11 3.57
C GLY A 97 -6.04 -3.60 3.47
N ALA A 98 -6.26 -4.10 2.26
CA ALA A 98 -6.61 -5.49 2.01
C ALA A 98 -5.58 -6.47 2.58
N GLU A 99 -4.28 -6.20 2.43
CA GLU A 99 -3.25 -7.06 2.99
C GLU A 99 -3.12 -6.95 4.51
N ALA A 100 -3.20 -5.74 5.05
CA ALA A 100 -3.24 -5.55 6.50
C ALA A 100 -4.44 -6.32 7.11
N GLY A 101 -5.58 -6.34 6.42
CA GLY A 101 -6.76 -7.09 6.82
C GLY A 101 -6.56 -8.61 6.76
N ASN A 102 -5.87 -9.11 5.72
CA ASN A 102 -5.50 -10.52 5.64
C ASN A 102 -4.62 -10.94 6.82
N MET A 103 -3.63 -10.11 7.17
CA MET A 103 -2.75 -10.36 8.31
C MET A 103 -3.52 -10.34 9.64
N ALA A 104 -4.46 -9.41 9.80
CA ALA A 104 -5.29 -9.35 11.00
C ALA A 104 -6.15 -10.62 11.18
N LEU A 105 -6.71 -11.15 10.08
CA LEU A 105 -7.48 -12.40 10.10
C LEU A 105 -6.61 -13.61 10.40
N LYS A 106 -5.46 -13.74 9.72
CA LYS A 106 -4.52 -14.87 9.91
C LYS A 106 -4.05 -14.96 11.36
N CYS A 107 -3.81 -13.83 12.01
CA CYS A 107 -3.28 -13.76 13.36
C CYS A 107 -4.36 -13.58 14.44
N VAL A 108 -5.64 -13.40 14.05
CA VAL A 108 -6.73 -13.03 14.97
C VAL A 108 -6.31 -11.85 15.86
N ALA A 109 -5.87 -10.76 15.23
CA ALA A 109 -5.18 -9.64 15.87
C ALA A 109 -6.11 -8.74 16.71
N VAL A 110 -6.71 -9.28 17.77
CA VAL A 110 -7.65 -8.57 18.67
C VAL A 110 -7.01 -7.39 19.41
N GLY A 111 -5.69 -7.41 19.59
CA GLY A 111 -4.94 -6.27 20.14
C GLY A 111 -4.71 -5.13 19.13
N GLY A 112 -5.09 -5.32 17.86
CA GLY A 112 -4.93 -4.36 16.79
C GLY A 112 -3.76 -4.68 15.85
N VAL A 113 -3.69 -3.87 14.78
CA VAL A 113 -2.67 -3.96 13.75
C VAL A 113 -1.83 -2.69 13.74
N TYR A 114 -0.51 -2.84 13.79
CA TYR A 114 0.44 -1.75 13.61
C TYR A 114 1.03 -1.79 12.21
N VAL A 115 0.75 -0.75 11.43
CA VAL A 115 1.34 -0.51 10.12
C VAL A 115 2.65 0.23 10.31
N GLY A 116 3.76 -0.49 10.12
CA GLY A 116 5.11 0.06 10.16
C GLY A 116 5.75 0.18 8.77
N GLY A 117 6.98 0.68 8.74
CA GLY A 117 7.77 0.83 7.51
C GLY A 117 7.81 2.26 6.99
N GLY A 118 8.67 2.51 5.99
CA GLY A 118 8.96 3.87 5.52
C GLY A 118 7.86 4.53 4.69
N ILE A 119 6.90 3.75 4.14
CA ILE A 119 5.88 4.26 3.22
C ILE A 119 4.67 4.80 3.98
N ALA A 120 4.15 4.03 4.95
CA ALA A 120 2.93 4.40 5.65
C ALA A 120 2.99 5.79 6.32
N PRO A 121 4.09 6.22 6.97
CA PRO A 121 4.21 7.58 7.49
C PRO A 121 4.22 8.66 6.40
N LYS A 122 4.86 8.39 5.25
CA LYS A 122 4.94 9.33 4.12
C LYS A 122 3.60 9.53 3.42
N MET A 123 2.74 8.50 3.44
CA MET A 123 1.43 8.49 2.81
C MET A 123 0.27 8.56 3.81
N LEU A 124 0.53 8.97 5.07
CA LEU A 124 -0.46 8.93 6.14
C LEU A 124 -1.78 9.63 5.76
N ALA A 125 -1.69 10.82 5.17
CA ALA A 125 -2.87 11.57 4.73
C ALA A 125 -3.69 10.81 3.67
N ALA A 126 -3.05 10.01 2.82
CA ALA A 126 -3.74 9.23 1.79
C ALA A 126 -4.42 8.01 2.40
N LEU A 127 -3.73 7.32 3.32
CA LEU A 127 -4.31 6.20 4.08
C LEU A 127 -5.55 6.63 4.87
N GLN A 128 -5.57 7.87 5.37
CA GLN A 128 -6.68 8.44 6.13
C GLN A 128 -7.89 8.86 5.27
N LYS A 129 -7.80 8.88 3.93
CA LYS A 129 -8.94 9.20 3.05
C LYS A 129 -10.02 8.11 3.00
N GLY A 130 -9.76 6.93 3.55
CA GLY A 130 -10.75 5.87 3.73
C GLY A 130 -10.50 4.61 2.89
N GLY A 131 -9.78 4.70 1.77
CA GLY A 131 -9.47 3.55 0.91
C GLY A 131 -8.77 2.41 1.66
N PHE A 132 -7.84 2.74 2.55
CA PHE A 132 -7.19 1.75 3.43
C PHE A 132 -8.20 1.01 4.31
N LEU A 133 -9.08 1.72 5.03
CA LEU A 133 -10.06 1.07 5.91
C LEU A 133 -11.12 0.30 5.11
N HIS A 134 -11.45 0.75 3.90
CA HIS A 134 -12.29 0.00 2.98
C HIS A 134 -11.67 -1.36 2.65
N GLY A 135 -10.45 -1.39 2.11
CA GLY A 135 -9.76 -2.65 1.81
C GLY A 135 -9.51 -3.53 3.04
N PHE A 136 -9.20 -2.91 4.19
CA PHE A 136 -8.99 -3.63 5.45
C PHE A 136 -10.25 -4.36 5.93
N THR A 137 -11.41 -3.70 5.83
CA THR A 137 -12.67 -4.24 6.37
C THR A 137 -13.48 -5.06 5.37
N ASP A 138 -13.12 -5.03 4.09
CA ASP A 138 -13.79 -5.82 3.06
C ASP A 138 -13.36 -7.29 3.10
N LYS A 139 -13.97 -8.04 4.03
CA LYS A 139 -13.69 -9.46 4.32
C LYS A 139 -14.98 -10.28 4.41
N GLY A 140 -16.00 -9.89 3.64
CA GLY A 140 -17.31 -10.55 3.59
C GLY A 140 -17.93 -10.73 4.97
N ARG A 141 -18.22 -11.98 5.36
CA ARG A 141 -18.82 -12.29 6.67
C ARG A 141 -18.00 -11.82 7.88
N PHE A 142 -16.71 -11.54 7.70
CA PHE A 142 -15.84 -11.03 8.77
C PHE A 142 -15.82 -9.50 8.87
N THR A 143 -16.49 -8.74 8.00
CA THR A 143 -16.45 -7.28 7.99
C THR A 143 -16.75 -6.65 9.36
N ASN A 144 -17.73 -7.17 10.11
CA ASN A 144 -18.04 -6.64 11.44
C ASN A 144 -16.93 -6.91 12.45
N PHE A 145 -16.29 -8.08 12.38
CA PHE A 145 -15.10 -8.37 13.19
C PHE A 145 -13.95 -7.41 12.82
N MET A 146 -13.68 -7.23 11.53
CA MET A 146 -12.61 -6.34 11.06
C MET A 146 -12.82 -4.90 11.51
N LYS A 147 -14.06 -4.38 11.46
CA LYS A 147 -14.41 -3.03 11.93
C LYS A 147 -14.17 -2.83 13.43
N SER A 148 -14.12 -3.90 14.23
CA SER A 148 -13.83 -3.81 15.66
C SER A 148 -12.33 -3.74 15.98
N LEU A 149 -11.45 -4.07 15.03
CA LEU A 149 -10.02 -4.11 15.24
C LEU A 149 -9.41 -2.70 15.08
N PRO A 150 -8.61 -2.22 16.05
CA PRO A 150 -7.91 -0.96 15.89
C PRO A 150 -6.72 -1.11 14.93
N VAL A 151 -6.49 -0.08 14.11
CA VAL A 151 -5.32 0.00 13.23
C VAL A 151 -4.54 1.26 13.54
N PHE A 152 -3.22 1.12 13.69
CA PHE A 152 -2.30 2.19 14.05
C PHE A 152 -1.22 2.33 12.99
N VAL A 153 -0.83 3.56 12.65
CA VAL A 153 0.38 3.81 11.86
C VAL A 153 1.51 4.17 12.81
N SER A 154 2.62 3.43 12.76
CA SER A 154 3.79 3.73 13.58
C SER A 154 4.56 4.90 12.97
N LEU A 155 4.53 6.05 13.64
CA LEU A 155 5.27 7.26 13.23
C LEU A 155 6.68 7.33 13.83
N ASN A 156 7.01 6.44 14.77
CA ASN A 156 8.30 6.43 15.42
C ASN A 156 9.35 5.75 14.53
N THR A 157 10.16 6.57 13.85
CA THR A 157 11.24 6.08 12.98
C THR A 157 12.34 5.30 13.72
N ARG A 158 12.43 5.46 15.05
CA ARG A 158 13.37 4.71 15.89
C ARG A 158 12.81 3.39 16.42
N ALA A 159 11.55 3.05 16.14
CA ALA A 159 10.95 1.81 16.62
C ALA A 159 11.78 0.54 16.30
N PRO A 160 12.39 0.38 15.11
CA PRO A 160 13.27 -0.76 14.83
C PRO A 160 14.50 -0.81 15.75
N LEU A 161 15.14 0.34 15.98
CA LEU A 161 16.33 0.45 16.84
C LEU A 161 16.00 0.19 18.31
N ILE A 162 14.87 0.73 18.79
CA ILE A 162 14.38 0.49 20.15
C ILE A 162 14.08 -1.00 20.35
N GLY A 163 13.42 -1.63 19.37
CA GLY A 163 13.14 -3.07 19.41
C GLY A 163 14.41 -3.91 19.44
N ALA A 164 15.40 -3.58 18.60
CA ALA A 164 16.70 -4.25 18.59
C ALA A 164 17.45 -4.09 19.93
N ALA A 165 17.48 -2.88 20.49
CA ALA A 165 18.11 -2.62 21.78
C ALA A 165 17.42 -3.37 22.92
N HIS A 166 16.08 -3.39 22.95
CA HIS A 166 15.32 -4.16 23.94
C HIS A 166 15.55 -5.65 23.81
N TYR A 167 15.57 -6.21 22.59
CA TYR A 167 15.89 -7.61 22.37
C TYR A 167 17.31 -7.95 22.86
N ALA A 168 18.30 -7.12 22.49
CA ALA A 168 19.68 -7.32 22.92
C ALA A 168 19.85 -7.27 24.45
N ALA A 169 19.14 -6.38 25.13
CA ALA A 169 19.15 -6.26 26.59
C ALA A 169 18.50 -7.45 27.33
N ASN A 170 17.70 -8.25 26.61
CA ASN A 170 16.98 -9.42 27.15
C ASN A 170 17.49 -10.75 26.56
N LEU A 171 18.65 -10.75 25.89
CA LEU A 171 19.32 -12.00 25.52
C LEU A 171 19.90 -12.64 26.80
N SER A 172 19.15 -13.59 27.35
CA SER A 172 19.61 -14.53 28.40
C SER A 172 20.17 -15.80 27.79
#